data_AF-A0A2D1U6E1-F1
#
_entry.id   AF-A0A2D1U6E1-F1
#
_cell.length_a   1.000
_cell.length_b   1.000
_cell.length_c   1.000
_cell.angle_alpha   90.00
_cell.angle_beta   90.00
_cell.angle_gamma   90.00
#
_symmetry.space_group_name_H-M   'P 1'
#
loop_
_entity.id
_entity.type
_entity.pdbx_description
1 polymer ?
#
loop_
_entity_poly.entity_id
_entity_poly.type
_entity_poly.pdbx_seq_one_letter_code
_entity_poly.pdbx_strand_id
1 'polypeptide(L)'
;MKTNKAKIYSGPVRSFLPVILLTIAIMTGTAYGCKETEAASPAIEEGYGNHPRSAVPDELVGYWIAGVSSISNFWGYNGSYQGPANEIAVGYMLYKDGRVKEYFYYTSTSTYCRTQVLGYKQGTVKIDKEAKTFEVYYASGHYRSFNTCGSANPPGFGETKQYTAAELSPAKKSNLNNWTIQQVNGKQTLVVPIGDGEVQYYVKSTEPQK
;
A
#
# COMPACT_ATOMS: atom_id res chain seq x y z
N MET A 1 28.85 -37.18 -25.74
CA MET A 1 27.93 -38.30 -25.49
C MET A 1 28.74 -39.60 -25.41
N LYS A 2 29.12 -40.03 -24.20
CA LYS A 2 29.65 -41.37 -23.89
C LYS A 2 29.27 -41.67 -22.44
N THR A 3 28.32 -42.58 -22.26
CA THR A 3 27.78 -43.04 -20.98
C THR A 3 28.57 -44.27 -20.52
N ASN A 4 29.11 -44.22 -19.31
CA ASN A 4 29.70 -45.37 -18.64
C ASN A 4 28.72 -45.92 -17.61
N LYS A 5 28.30 -47.18 -17.79
CA LYS A 5 27.56 -48.00 -16.81
C LYS A 5 28.52 -48.98 -16.14
N ALA A 6 28.42 -49.14 -14.82
CA ALA A 6 28.86 -50.30 -14.04
C ALA A 6 28.33 -50.10 -12.60
N LYS A 7 27.99 -51.08 -11.77
CA LYS A 7 27.85 -52.55 -11.88
C LYS A 7 26.96 -52.95 -10.68
N ILE A 8 26.11 -53.95 -10.89
CA ILE A 8 25.23 -54.56 -9.89
C ILE A 8 26.07 -55.49 -9.01
N TYR A 9 25.88 -55.46 -7.68
CA TYR A 9 26.38 -56.47 -6.76
C TYR A 9 25.20 -57.24 -6.16
N SER A 10 25.22 -58.56 -6.38
CA SER A 10 24.34 -59.55 -5.77
C SER A 10 25.16 -60.42 -4.80
N GLY A 11 24.60 -60.73 -3.64
CA GLY A 11 25.15 -61.67 -2.67
C GLY A 11 24.10 -62.03 -1.61
N PRO A 12 24.11 -63.25 -1.05
CA PRO A 12 22.87 -64.00 -0.84
C PRO A 12 22.65 -64.51 0.60
N VAL A 13 21.56 -65.27 0.80
CA VAL A 13 21.37 -66.32 1.84
C VAL A 13 21.01 -65.80 3.24
N ARG A 14 20.07 -66.30 4.05
CA ARG A 14 19.22 -67.52 4.09
C ARG A 14 17.98 -67.24 4.95
N SER A 15 16.88 -67.91 4.57
CA SER A 15 15.66 -68.10 5.33
C SER A 15 15.87 -68.86 6.65
N PHE A 16 15.12 -68.49 7.70
CA PHE A 16 14.52 -69.43 8.65
C PHE A 16 13.20 -68.83 9.20
N LEU A 17 12.10 -69.46 8.78
CA LEU A 17 10.76 -69.47 9.38
C LEU A 17 10.79 -70.51 10.56
N PRO A 18 9.76 -70.73 11.43
CA PRO A 18 8.36 -70.31 11.32
C PRO A 18 7.57 -70.07 12.67
N VAL A 19 6.25 -69.77 12.54
CA VAL A 19 5.09 -70.01 13.46
C VAL A 19 5.08 -69.28 14.84
N ILE A 20 4.08 -68.48 15.26
CA ILE A 20 2.76 -68.90 15.82
C ILE A 20 1.90 -67.67 16.23
N LEU A 21 0.60 -67.74 15.90
CA LEU A 21 -0.64 -67.14 16.49
C LEU A 21 -0.72 -65.62 16.74
N LEU A 22 -1.59 -64.85 16.05
CA LEU A 22 -3.06 -64.75 16.14
C LEU A 22 -3.59 -64.12 17.45
N THR A 23 -3.86 -62.80 17.44
CA THR A 23 -4.98 -62.16 18.19
C THR A 23 -5.32 -60.76 17.65
N ILE A 24 -6.48 -60.68 16.99
CA ILE A 24 -7.60 -59.73 17.19
C ILE A 24 -7.29 -58.21 17.23
N ALA A 25 -7.77 -57.55 16.16
CA ALA A 25 -8.50 -56.27 16.06
C ALA A 25 -8.26 -55.16 17.10
N ILE A 26 -7.99 -53.94 16.61
CA ILE A 26 -8.86 -52.76 16.73
C ILE A 26 -8.43 -51.74 15.65
N MET A 27 -9.36 -51.42 14.74
CA MET A 27 -9.31 -50.22 13.91
C MET A 27 -9.55 -49.00 14.81
N THR A 28 -8.57 -48.11 14.91
CA THR A 28 -8.82 -46.70 15.18
C THR A 28 -8.01 -45.89 14.18
N GLY A 29 -8.63 -45.61 13.04
CA GLY A 29 -8.15 -44.60 12.12
C GLY A 29 -8.36 -43.23 12.73
N THR A 30 -7.34 -42.70 13.41
CA THR A 30 -7.27 -41.25 13.64
C THR A 30 -6.74 -40.64 12.36
N ALA A 31 -7.65 -40.22 11.49
CA ALA A 31 -7.34 -39.25 10.46
C ALA A 31 -6.74 -38.03 11.18
N TYR A 32 -5.42 -37.84 11.04
CA TYR A 32 -4.80 -36.56 11.28
C TYR A 32 -5.36 -35.62 10.22
N GLY A 33 -6.49 -34.99 10.55
CA GLY A 33 -6.95 -33.80 9.88
C GLY A 33 -5.85 -32.76 10.03
N CYS A 34 -5.10 -32.57 8.95
CA CYS A 34 -4.32 -31.35 8.76
C CYS A 34 -5.36 -30.22 8.84
N LYS A 35 -5.51 -29.62 10.03
CA LYS A 35 -6.18 -28.34 10.14
C LYS A 35 -5.35 -27.41 9.29
N GLU A 36 -5.90 -27.04 8.14
CA GLU A 36 -5.48 -25.86 7.42
C GLU A 36 -5.35 -24.75 8.46
N THR A 37 -4.11 -24.36 8.73
CA THR A 37 -3.80 -23.23 9.58
C THR A 37 -4.46 -22.06 8.89
N GLU A 38 -5.65 -21.70 9.37
CA GLU A 38 -6.35 -20.48 9.03
C GLU A 38 -5.30 -19.37 9.20
N ALA A 39 -4.78 -18.90 8.07
CA ALA A 39 -3.74 -17.89 8.05
C ALA A 39 -4.30 -16.73 8.87
N ALA A 40 -3.67 -16.46 10.01
CA ALA A 40 -4.11 -15.43 10.93
C ALA A 40 -4.43 -14.18 10.10
N SER A 41 -5.71 -13.80 10.07
CA SER A 41 -6.13 -12.58 9.40
C SER A 41 -5.22 -11.47 9.93
N PRO A 42 -4.44 -10.80 9.05
CA PRO A 42 -3.42 -9.86 9.51
C PRO A 42 -4.10 -8.87 10.44
N ALA A 43 -3.56 -8.69 11.65
CA ALA A 43 -4.11 -7.81 12.65
C ALA A 43 -4.45 -6.46 12.00
N ILE A 44 -5.68 -5.99 12.20
CA ILE A 44 -6.15 -4.73 11.63
C ILE A 44 -5.30 -3.62 12.27
N GLU A 45 -4.35 -3.09 11.52
CA GLU A 45 -3.57 -1.96 11.98
C GLU A 45 -4.46 -0.72 12.06
N GLU A 46 -4.35 -0.01 13.19
CA GLU A 46 -5.23 1.09 13.54
C GLU A 46 -5.23 2.17 12.44
N GLY A 47 -6.44 2.53 11.99
CA GLY A 47 -6.67 3.56 10.99
C GLY A 47 -6.47 3.14 9.53
N TYR A 48 -5.84 2.01 9.21
CA TYR A 48 -5.74 1.52 7.83
C TYR A 48 -6.97 0.69 7.38
N GLY A 49 -7.79 0.25 8.34
CA GLY A 49 -9.01 -0.51 8.07
C GLY A 49 -8.76 -1.91 7.51
N ASN A 50 -9.85 -2.60 7.15
CA ASN A 50 -9.83 -3.96 6.62
C ASN A 50 -10.46 -4.04 5.22
N HIS A 51 -9.99 -3.20 4.32
CA HIS A 51 -10.41 -3.20 2.91
C HIS A 51 -9.52 -4.14 2.07
N PRO A 52 -9.96 -4.50 0.84
CA PRO A 52 -9.15 -5.31 -0.07
C PRO A 52 -7.75 -4.76 -0.27
N ARG A 53 -6.75 -5.65 -0.31
CA ARG A 53 -5.34 -5.27 -0.47
C ARG A 53 -4.56 -6.37 -1.19
N SER A 54 -3.45 -6.01 -1.83
CA SER A 54 -2.46 -6.96 -2.34
C SER A 54 -1.05 -6.57 -1.86
N ALA A 55 -0.11 -7.52 -1.93
CA ALA A 55 1.29 -7.21 -1.65
C ALA A 55 1.81 -6.20 -2.68
N VAL A 56 2.53 -5.18 -2.21
CA VAL A 56 3.10 -4.15 -3.09
C VAL A 56 4.40 -4.67 -3.72
N PRO A 57 4.55 -4.59 -5.06
CA PRO A 57 5.80 -4.92 -5.74
C PRO A 57 6.99 -4.10 -5.18
N ASP A 58 8.17 -4.70 -5.05
CA ASP A 58 9.33 -4.05 -4.40
C ASP A 58 9.72 -2.73 -5.06
N GLU A 59 9.57 -2.65 -6.38
CA GLU A 59 9.85 -1.44 -7.14
C GLU A 59 8.89 -0.28 -6.79
N LEU A 60 7.69 -0.57 -6.27
CA LEU A 60 6.67 0.40 -5.89
C LEU A 60 6.70 0.74 -4.40
N VAL A 61 7.34 -0.05 -3.56
CA VAL A 61 7.47 0.25 -2.12
C VAL A 61 8.22 1.58 -1.92
N GLY A 62 7.72 2.40 -1.00
CA GLY A 62 8.32 3.68 -0.62
C GLY A 62 7.44 4.88 -0.94
N TYR A 63 8.07 6.05 -1.01
CA TYR A 63 7.41 7.33 -1.21
C TYR A 63 7.43 7.76 -2.67
N TRP A 64 6.31 8.33 -3.12
CA TRP A 64 6.09 8.79 -4.49
C TRP A 64 5.44 10.16 -4.44
N ILE A 65 6.11 11.20 -4.95
CA ILE A 65 5.67 12.60 -4.76
C ILE A 65 5.46 13.25 -6.12
N ALA A 66 4.28 13.82 -6.31
CA ALA A 66 3.92 14.66 -7.44
C ALA A 66 3.75 16.12 -6.99
N GLY A 67 4.19 17.03 -7.84
CA GLY A 67 4.17 18.47 -7.56
C GLY A 67 5.39 18.95 -6.79
N VAL A 68 5.41 20.24 -6.48
CA VAL A 68 6.49 20.89 -5.73
C VAL A 68 5.98 21.20 -4.32
N SER A 69 6.19 20.26 -3.40
CA SER A 69 6.14 20.58 -1.97
C SER A 69 7.37 20.01 -1.29
N SER A 70 7.97 20.79 -0.39
CA SER A 70 8.92 20.23 0.56
C SER A 70 8.09 19.61 1.68
N ILE A 71 8.05 18.27 1.75
CA ILE A 71 7.38 17.54 2.84
C ILE A 71 7.97 17.97 4.20
N SER A 72 9.26 18.26 4.26
CA SER A 72 9.96 18.79 5.44
C SER A 72 9.53 20.20 5.86
N ASN A 73 9.25 21.12 4.93
CA ASN A 73 8.69 22.45 5.23
C ASN A 73 7.16 22.42 5.41
N PHE A 74 6.52 21.28 5.13
CA PHE A 74 5.07 21.08 5.20
C PHE A 74 4.65 20.40 6.51
N TRP A 75 5.49 19.51 7.07
CA TRP A 75 5.25 18.83 8.34
C TRP A 75 6.24 19.29 9.40
N GLY A 76 5.77 20.10 10.36
CA GLY A 76 6.09 19.72 11.74
C GLY A 76 5.41 18.36 11.94
N TYR A 77 6.10 17.32 12.43
CA TYR A 77 5.57 15.94 12.57
C TYR A 77 4.27 15.81 13.41
N ASN A 78 3.71 16.93 13.89
CA ASN A 78 2.42 17.11 14.54
C ASN A 78 1.31 17.71 13.62
N GLY A 79 1.58 17.83 12.31
CA GLY A 79 0.67 18.49 11.36
C GLY A 79 0.59 20.01 11.54
N SER A 80 1.58 20.65 12.17
CA SER A 80 1.65 22.11 12.26
C SER A 80 2.15 22.71 10.95
N TYR A 81 1.56 23.85 10.57
CA TYR A 81 1.92 24.63 9.39
C TYR A 81 3.30 25.27 9.57
N GLN A 82 4.27 24.95 8.72
CA GLN A 82 5.67 25.40 8.84
C GLN A 82 6.13 26.37 7.73
N GLY A 83 5.22 26.88 6.89
CA GLY A 83 5.51 27.89 5.87
C GLY A 83 5.02 27.53 4.46
N PRO A 84 5.21 28.42 3.46
CA PRO A 84 4.69 28.21 2.11
C PRO A 84 5.55 27.21 1.31
N ALA A 85 5.03 26.00 1.12
CA ALA A 85 5.47 25.10 0.06
C ALA A 85 4.67 25.40 -1.23
N ASN A 86 5.30 25.22 -2.40
CA ASN A 86 4.69 25.53 -3.70
C ASN A 86 3.38 24.74 -3.95
N GLU A 87 2.58 25.22 -4.88
CA GLU A 87 1.14 25.44 -4.65
C GLU A 87 0.21 24.21 -4.71
N ILE A 88 0.67 23.07 -5.22
CA ILE A 88 -0.08 21.80 -5.22
C ILE A 88 0.90 20.63 -5.13
N ALA A 89 0.65 19.70 -4.22
CA ALA A 89 1.37 18.43 -4.15
C ALA A 89 0.49 17.29 -3.65
N VAL A 90 0.78 16.09 -4.15
CA VAL A 90 0.19 14.85 -3.68
C VAL A 90 1.30 13.79 -3.59
N GLY A 91 1.28 12.98 -2.55
CA GLY A 91 2.28 11.94 -2.36
C GLY A 91 1.69 10.67 -1.78
N TYR A 92 2.23 9.54 -2.21
CA TYR A 92 1.88 8.22 -1.69
C TYR A 92 3.04 7.62 -0.92
N MET A 93 2.74 6.95 0.18
CA MET A 93 3.62 6.02 0.85
C MET A 93 3.02 4.62 0.73
N LEU A 94 3.67 3.75 -0.04
CA LEU A 94 3.24 2.38 -0.28
C LEU A 94 4.07 1.42 0.58
N TYR A 95 3.38 0.64 1.41
CA TYR A 95 3.98 -0.35 2.29
C TYR A 95 3.91 -1.73 1.65
N LYS A 96 4.88 -2.60 1.96
CA LYS A 96 4.99 -3.93 1.35
C LYS A 96 3.72 -4.79 1.52
N ASP A 97 3.02 -4.62 2.63
CA ASP A 97 1.83 -5.36 3.04
C ASP A 97 0.51 -4.83 2.44
N GLY A 98 0.56 -3.87 1.54
CA GLY A 98 -0.64 -3.28 0.92
C GLY A 98 -1.28 -2.17 1.76
N ARG A 99 -0.63 -1.67 2.82
CA ARG A 99 -1.00 -0.38 3.42
C ARG A 99 -0.56 0.77 2.52
N VAL A 100 -1.30 1.88 2.61
CA VAL A 100 -1.02 3.10 1.87
C VAL A 100 -1.38 4.34 2.68
N LYS A 101 -0.56 5.39 2.56
CA LYS A 101 -0.90 6.75 2.97
C LYS A 101 -0.83 7.69 1.78
N GLU A 102 -1.86 8.51 1.58
CA GLU A 102 -1.87 9.64 0.66
C GLU A 102 -1.73 10.92 1.47
N TYR A 103 -0.74 11.73 1.14
CA TYR A 103 -0.56 13.08 1.66
C TYR A 103 -0.91 14.06 0.55
N PHE A 104 -1.55 15.17 0.89
CA PHE A 104 -1.89 16.16 -0.11
C PHE A 104 -1.84 17.57 0.47
N TYR A 105 -1.57 18.50 -0.43
CA TYR A 105 -1.67 19.93 -0.24
C TYR A 105 -2.21 20.53 -1.53
N TYR A 106 -3.36 21.17 -1.43
CA TYR A 106 -3.99 21.87 -2.53
C TYR A 106 -4.12 23.32 -2.18
N THR A 107 -3.80 24.21 -3.12
CA THR A 107 -4.15 25.62 -3.00
C THR A 107 -4.94 26.08 -4.20
N SER A 108 -5.84 27.01 -3.98
CA SER A 108 -6.59 27.71 -5.01
C SER A 108 -6.64 29.18 -4.62
N THR A 109 -6.25 30.05 -5.53
CA THR A 109 -6.32 31.51 -5.34
C THR A 109 -7.29 32.07 -6.35
N SER A 110 -8.27 32.85 -5.89
CA SER A 110 -9.21 33.56 -6.74
C SER A 110 -9.40 34.99 -6.22
N THR A 111 -9.07 35.97 -7.04
CA THR A 111 -9.11 37.40 -6.68
C THR A 111 -8.33 37.69 -5.39
N TYR A 112 -9.01 37.93 -4.27
CA TYR A 112 -8.44 38.21 -2.94
C TYR A 112 -8.61 37.03 -1.96
N CYS A 113 -9.13 35.90 -2.44
CA CYS A 113 -9.34 34.69 -1.67
C CYS A 113 -8.24 33.67 -1.95
N ARG A 114 -7.71 33.06 -0.88
CA ARG A 114 -6.82 31.90 -0.96
C ARG A 114 -7.40 30.78 -0.12
N THR A 115 -7.67 29.65 -0.76
CA THR A 115 -8.03 28.40 -0.09
C THR A 115 -6.84 27.47 -0.13
N GLN A 116 -6.48 26.90 1.02
CA GLN A 116 -5.48 25.86 1.16
C GLN A 116 -6.13 24.68 1.87
N VAL A 117 -5.90 23.47 1.38
CA VAL A 117 -6.34 22.24 2.04
C VAL A 117 -5.14 21.33 2.16
N LEU A 118 -4.85 20.88 3.37
CA LEU A 118 -3.82 19.88 3.62
C LEU A 118 -4.32 18.78 4.52
N GLY A 119 -3.78 17.59 4.33
CA GLY A 119 -4.08 16.46 5.19
C GLY A 119 -3.45 15.19 4.70
N TYR A 120 -3.97 14.09 5.23
CA TYR A 120 -3.68 12.77 4.72
C TYR A 120 -4.91 11.88 4.79
N LYS A 121 -4.89 10.85 3.96
CA LYS A 121 -5.75 9.68 4.06
C LYS A 121 -4.87 8.44 4.18
N GLN A 122 -5.38 7.43 4.85
CA GLN A 122 -4.70 6.16 5.00
C GLN A 122 -5.67 5.00 4.86
N GLY A 123 -5.17 3.87 4.37
CA GLY A 123 -6.02 2.75 4.02
C GLY A 123 -5.25 1.60 3.40
N THR A 124 -5.91 0.83 2.53
CA THR A 124 -5.26 -0.25 1.81
C THR A 124 -5.20 0.01 0.32
N VAL A 125 -4.29 -0.69 -0.37
CA VAL A 125 -4.17 -0.65 -1.81
C VAL A 125 -4.17 -2.07 -2.38
N LYS A 126 -4.90 -2.26 -3.47
CA LYS A 126 -4.80 -3.42 -4.34
C LYS A 126 -4.13 -2.99 -5.64
N ILE A 127 -2.96 -3.54 -5.89
CA ILE A 127 -2.17 -3.30 -7.09
C ILE A 127 -2.25 -4.51 -8.00
N ASP A 128 -2.65 -4.28 -9.24
CA ASP A 128 -2.52 -5.22 -10.34
C ASP A 128 -1.49 -4.67 -11.34
N LYS A 129 -0.36 -5.37 -11.47
CA LYS A 129 0.75 -4.95 -12.32
C LYS A 129 0.49 -5.24 -13.80
N GLU A 130 -0.25 -6.30 -14.11
CA GLU A 130 -0.56 -6.68 -15.49
C GLU A 130 -1.62 -5.73 -16.06
N ALA A 131 -2.67 -5.46 -15.27
CA ALA A 131 -3.72 -4.50 -15.63
C ALA A 131 -3.30 -3.04 -15.45
N LYS A 132 -2.16 -2.78 -14.78
CA LYS A 132 -1.66 -1.44 -14.44
C LYS A 132 -2.69 -0.61 -13.69
N THR A 133 -3.25 -1.17 -12.62
CA THR A 133 -4.25 -0.51 -11.77
C THR A 133 -3.81 -0.46 -10.31
N PHE A 134 -4.01 0.69 -9.67
CA PHE A 134 -4.01 0.84 -8.21
C PHE A 134 -5.44 1.14 -7.79
N GLU A 135 -6.05 0.27 -6.99
CA GLU A 135 -7.32 0.54 -6.32
C GLU A 135 -7.01 0.88 -4.85
N VAL A 136 -7.28 2.12 -4.45
CA VAL A 136 -6.98 2.64 -3.13
C VAL A 136 -8.26 2.77 -2.30
N TYR A 137 -8.24 2.17 -1.12
CA TYR A 137 -9.37 2.07 -0.21
C TYR A 137 -9.07 2.79 1.11
N TYR A 138 -9.40 4.08 1.17
CA TYR A 138 -9.16 4.89 2.37
C TYR A 138 -10.12 4.53 3.50
N ALA A 139 -9.56 4.28 4.69
CA ALA A 139 -10.30 3.91 5.89
C ALA A 139 -10.35 5.01 6.94
N SER A 140 -9.37 5.92 6.95
CA SER A 140 -9.33 7.06 7.86
C SER A 140 -8.42 8.18 7.34
N GLY A 141 -8.41 9.28 8.07
CA GLY A 141 -7.52 10.41 7.83
C GLY A 141 -8.12 11.69 8.37
N HIS A 142 -7.42 12.78 8.17
CA HIS A 142 -7.93 14.10 8.48
C HIS A 142 -7.34 15.14 7.56
N TYR A 143 -7.99 16.30 7.55
CA TYR A 143 -7.52 17.46 6.81
C TYR A 143 -7.81 18.74 7.56
N ARG A 144 -7.13 19.80 7.16
CA ARG A 144 -7.36 21.18 7.59
C ARG A 144 -7.60 22.03 6.36
N SER A 145 -8.45 23.03 6.51
CA SER A 145 -8.73 23.99 5.46
C SER A 145 -8.46 25.40 5.96
N PHE A 146 -7.71 26.15 5.19
CA PHE A 146 -7.39 27.55 5.43
C PHE A 146 -8.02 28.33 4.29
N ASN A 147 -9.15 28.98 4.55
CA ASN A 147 -9.81 29.83 3.57
C ASN A 147 -9.71 31.28 4.04
N THR A 148 -8.79 32.04 3.43
CA THR A 148 -8.63 33.46 3.70
C THR A 148 -9.30 34.25 2.58
N CYS A 149 -10.36 35.00 2.90
CA CYS A 149 -11.01 35.95 2.00
C CYS A 149 -11.15 37.28 2.76
N GLY A 150 -10.33 38.29 2.42
CA GLY A 150 -10.32 39.57 3.15
C GLY A 150 -9.43 39.54 4.40
N SER A 151 -9.75 40.36 5.41
CA SER A 151 -8.88 40.64 6.57
C SER A 151 -9.09 39.74 7.79
N ALA A 152 -10.10 38.85 7.78
CA ALA A 152 -10.42 38.00 8.92
C ALA A 152 -10.58 36.53 8.53
N ASN A 153 -10.16 35.64 9.43
CA ASN A 153 -10.31 34.21 9.26
C ASN A 153 -11.77 33.80 9.54
N PRO A 154 -12.40 32.99 8.67
CA PRO A 154 -13.75 32.47 8.91
C PRO A 154 -13.76 31.42 10.03
N PRO A 155 -14.93 31.10 10.60
CA PRO A 155 -15.09 29.96 11.51
C PRO A 155 -14.55 28.66 10.89
N GLY A 156 -13.86 27.85 11.69
CA GLY A 156 -13.27 26.60 11.20
C GLY A 156 -11.92 26.76 10.49
N PHE A 157 -11.33 27.96 10.48
CA PHE A 157 -10.03 28.20 9.86
C PHE A 157 -8.91 27.39 10.52
N GLY A 158 -8.30 26.49 9.76
CA GLY A 158 -7.20 25.64 10.22
C GLY A 158 -7.61 24.55 11.21
N GLU A 159 -8.90 24.39 11.51
CA GLU A 159 -9.38 23.32 12.37
C GLU A 159 -9.22 21.95 11.70
N THR A 160 -8.83 20.96 12.49
CA THR A 160 -8.72 19.57 12.04
C THR A 160 -10.11 18.97 11.84
N LYS A 161 -10.40 18.52 10.63
CA LYS A 161 -11.61 17.78 10.26
C LYS A 161 -11.26 16.33 10.00
N GLN A 162 -11.94 15.42 10.69
CA GLN A 162 -11.88 14.00 10.39
C GLN A 162 -12.69 13.71 9.13
N TYR A 163 -12.22 12.77 8.32
CA TYR A 163 -13.05 12.29 7.21
C TYR A 163 -14.27 11.54 7.73
N THR A 164 -15.41 11.78 7.10
CA THR A 164 -16.64 11.02 7.36
C THR A 164 -16.65 9.71 6.56
N ALA A 165 -17.50 8.77 6.96
CA ALA A 165 -17.68 7.52 6.21
C ALA A 165 -18.14 7.74 4.75
N ALA A 166 -18.83 8.85 4.46
CA ALA A 166 -19.25 9.21 3.11
C ALA A 166 -18.09 9.68 2.21
N GLU A 167 -16.97 10.10 2.81
CA GLU A 167 -15.76 10.55 2.11
C GLU A 167 -14.70 9.44 1.97
N LEU A 168 -14.96 8.28 2.58
CA LEU A 168 -14.04 7.15 2.68
C LEU A 168 -14.61 5.90 1.98
N SER A 169 -13.81 4.84 1.91
CA SER A 169 -14.28 3.56 1.38
C SER A 169 -15.34 2.92 2.29
N PRO A 170 -16.35 2.27 1.71
CA PRO A 170 -16.53 1.94 0.28
C PRO A 170 -17.20 3.04 -0.55
N ALA A 171 -17.70 4.12 0.06
CA ALA A 171 -18.46 5.17 -0.63
C ALA A 171 -17.61 5.93 -1.66
N LYS A 172 -16.33 6.14 -1.35
CA LYS A 172 -15.33 6.74 -2.25
C LYS A 172 -14.12 5.82 -2.38
N LYS A 173 -13.65 5.66 -3.61
CA LYS A 173 -12.42 4.94 -3.97
C LYS A 173 -11.55 5.85 -4.83
N SER A 174 -10.24 5.68 -4.74
CA SER A 174 -9.30 6.33 -5.65
C SER A 174 -8.67 5.27 -6.54
N ASN A 175 -8.54 5.55 -7.83
CA ASN A 175 -7.96 4.64 -8.81
C ASN A 175 -6.85 5.35 -9.58
N LEU A 176 -5.69 4.72 -9.70
CA LEU A 176 -4.64 5.11 -10.64
C LEU A 176 -4.54 4.04 -11.72
N ASN A 177 -4.89 4.40 -12.96
CA ASN A 177 -4.98 3.44 -14.07
C ASN A 177 -3.90 3.72 -15.11
N ASN A 178 -3.51 2.69 -15.85
CA ASN A 178 -2.55 2.79 -16.95
C ASN A 178 -1.19 3.39 -16.54
N TRP A 179 -0.78 3.18 -15.30
CA TRP A 179 0.46 3.72 -14.78
C TRP A 179 1.68 3.03 -15.41
N THR A 180 2.82 3.73 -15.45
CA THR A 180 4.12 3.18 -15.87
C THR A 180 5.22 3.66 -14.94
N ILE A 181 6.32 2.90 -14.85
CA ILE A 181 7.55 3.34 -14.17
C ILE A 181 8.56 3.73 -15.24
N GLN A 182 9.10 4.93 -15.13
CA GLN A 182 10.07 5.51 -16.08
C GLN A 182 11.26 6.11 -15.34
N GLN A 183 12.35 6.35 -16.06
CA GLN A 183 13.47 7.17 -15.58
C GLN A 183 13.33 8.55 -16.23
N VAL A 184 13.06 9.57 -15.42
CA VAL A 184 12.92 10.97 -15.86
C VAL A 184 13.99 11.78 -15.16
N ASN A 185 14.91 12.40 -15.90
CA ASN A 185 16.04 13.17 -15.35
C ASN A 185 16.85 12.38 -14.29
N GLY A 186 17.08 11.09 -14.53
CA GLY A 186 17.82 10.21 -13.63
C GLY A 186 17.07 9.79 -12.36
N LYS A 187 15.77 10.12 -12.25
CA LYS A 187 14.92 9.73 -11.12
C LYS A 187 13.85 8.73 -11.54
N GLN A 188 13.68 7.69 -10.73
CA GLN A 188 12.58 6.74 -10.91
C GLN A 188 11.25 7.47 -10.69
N THR A 189 10.35 7.39 -11.66
CA THR A 189 9.11 8.17 -11.71
C THR A 189 7.95 7.26 -12.06
N LEU A 190 6.90 7.28 -11.23
CA LEU A 190 5.61 6.67 -11.50
C LEU A 190 4.77 7.67 -12.29
N VAL A 191 4.46 7.31 -13.52
CA VAL A 191 3.81 8.14 -14.53
C VAL A 191 2.37 7.68 -14.67
N VAL A 192 1.42 8.54 -14.29
CA VAL A 192 -0.02 8.20 -14.22
C VAL A 192 -0.83 9.14 -15.12
N PRO A 193 -1.54 8.64 -16.15
CA PRO A 193 -2.48 9.45 -16.92
C PRO A 193 -3.64 9.94 -16.06
N ILE A 194 -4.03 11.22 -16.19
CA ILE A 194 -5.10 11.84 -15.38
C ILE A 194 -6.30 12.36 -16.19
N GLY A 195 -6.27 12.24 -17.52
CA GLY A 195 -7.34 12.69 -18.43
C GLY A 195 -6.81 13.68 -19.48
N ASP A 196 -7.51 13.86 -20.60
CA ASP A 196 -7.19 14.87 -21.64
C ASP A 196 -5.75 14.87 -22.19
N GLY A 197 -5.08 13.71 -22.12
CA GLY A 197 -3.67 13.56 -22.51
C GLY A 197 -2.67 14.05 -21.45
N GLU A 198 -3.14 14.54 -20.31
CA GLU A 198 -2.32 14.94 -19.18
C GLU A 198 -1.81 13.75 -18.37
N VAL A 199 -0.65 13.96 -17.77
CA VAL A 199 0.09 12.95 -17.04
C VAL A 199 0.63 13.54 -15.75
N GLN A 200 0.38 12.84 -14.65
CA GLN A 200 0.97 13.12 -13.36
C GLN A 200 2.26 12.32 -13.17
N TYR A 201 3.34 13.03 -12.84
CA TYR A 201 4.64 12.46 -12.56
C TYR A 201 4.86 12.40 -11.05
N TYR A 202 4.89 11.21 -10.48
CA TYR A 202 5.26 10.97 -9.10
C TYR A 202 6.71 10.51 -9.04
N VAL A 203 7.60 11.33 -8.51
CA VAL A 203 9.01 11.01 -8.37
C VAL A 203 9.21 10.16 -7.12
N LYS A 204 9.95 9.05 -7.23
CA LYS A 204 10.30 8.23 -6.08
C LYS A 204 11.19 9.04 -5.14
N SER A 205 10.79 9.09 -3.89
CA SER A 205 11.49 9.83 -2.85
C SER A 205 12.00 8.89 -1.77
N THR A 206 13.14 9.25 -1.20
CA THR A 206 13.64 8.69 0.06
C THR A 206 13.15 9.49 1.27
N GLU A 207 12.37 10.56 1.04
CA GLU A 207 11.76 11.37 2.09
C GLU A 207 10.44 10.79 2.61
N PRO A 208 10.08 11.02 3.88
CA PRO A 208 10.77 11.90 4.83
C PRO A 208 12.07 11.27 5.32
N GLN A 209 13.15 12.06 5.25
CA GLN A 209 14.31 11.80 6.09
C GLN A 209 13.83 11.94 7.53
N LYS A 210 14.28 11.02 8.39
CA LYS A 210 13.95 11.04 9.83
C LYS A 210 14.40 12.33 10.49
#